data_AF-A0A5K8B1Z9-F1
#
_entry.id   AF-A0A5K8B1Z9-F1
#
_cell.length_a   1.000
_cell.length_b   1.000
_cell.length_c   1.000
_cell.angle_alpha   90.00
_cell.angle_beta   90.00
_cell.angle_gamma   90.00
#
_symmetry.space_group_name_H-M   'P 1'
#
loop_
_entity.id
_entity.type
_entity.pdbx_description
1 polymer ?
#
loop_
_entity_poly.entity_id
_entity_poly.type
_entity_poly.pdbx_seq_one_letter_code
_entity_poly.pdbx_strand_id
1 'polypeptide(L)'
;MFTYKEKIKSYSKHMTILNLIKTWLFCCGHYVVTITAKPLIYVHKVFCIVFAGVVAETIFVKGNVSFFILGIEYILSVTLSLMFGHEYLSRFYRAIKINDVMMGIKKESIFDDVIRIILFIFLTVRISLTCLEIYFQSGFEYQMSCVCITVVSSNMICMIISIILYTCYVRMRLLRRRFEEITIPVNIINEVGAMCKVREVRRCLQHYHNLLDIMKDIDREFKYLVNIFKPCFSLSVMWQHDTLAKEEHLSPRSLDIFHDESVRFELQRALQYITIRPFEYLLWGAVPLDVTFVVKLITLCITYVIVALQIVKFTGMI
;
A
#
# COMPACT_ATOMS: atom_id res chain seq x y z
N MET A 1 4.16 39.04 13.54
CA MET A 1 4.09 38.72 12.10
C MET A 1 4.75 37.36 11.91
N PHE A 2 3.97 36.27 11.85
CA PHE A 2 4.54 34.93 11.65
C PHE A 2 5.25 34.89 10.30
N THR A 3 6.50 34.42 10.29
CA THR A 3 7.26 34.28 9.04
C THR A 3 6.58 33.24 8.14
N TYR A 4 6.62 33.43 6.82
CA TYR A 4 6.01 32.51 5.85
C TYR A 4 6.43 31.04 6.08
N LYS A 5 7.65 30.81 6.56
CA LYS A 5 8.17 29.50 6.98
C LYS A 5 7.38 28.87 8.14
N GLU A 6 6.94 29.65 9.14
CA GLU A 6 6.16 29.14 10.26
C GLU A 6 4.73 28.76 9.85
N LYS A 7 4.12 29.52 8.92
CA LYS A 7 2.82 29.16 8.34
C LYS A 7 2.89 27.87 7.53
N ILE A 8 3.93 27.69 6.69
CA ILE A 8 4.14 26.43 5.97
C ILE A 8 4.37 25.27 6.94
N LYS A 9 5.19 25.46 7.98
CA LYS A 9 5.47 24.43 8.98
C LYS A 9 4.21 24.04 9.77
N SER A 10 3.35 25.01 10.09
CA SER A 10 2.04 24.77 10.71
C SER A 10 1.13 23.97 9.78
N TYR A 11 1.01 24.37 8.50
CA TYR A 11 0.15 23.70 7.52
C TYR A 11 0.62 22.27 7.22
N SER A 12 1.93 22.09 7.05
CA SER A 12 2.58 20.78 6.89
C SER A 12 2.31 19.83 8.06
N LYS A 13 2.20 20.35 9.29
CA LYS A 13 1.90 19.54 10.47
C LYS A 13 0.47 18.97 10.45
N HIS A 14 -0.46 19.64 9.78
CA HIS A 14 -1.87 19.24 9.69
C HIS A 14 -2.20 18.40 8.45
N MET A 15 -1.45 18.59 7.35
CA MET A 15 -1.55 17.79 6.13
C MET A 15 -0.80 16.46 6.28
N THR A 16 -1.41 15.49 6.95
CA THR A 16 -0.91 14.11 6.92
C THR A 16 -1.10 13.51 5.52
N ILE A 17 -0.19 12.64 5.09
CA ILE A 17 -0.30 11.91 3.80
C ILE A 17 -1.64 11.19 3.70
N LEU A 18 -2.12 10.64 4.83
CA LEU A 18 -3.43 10.01 4.90
C LEU A 18 -4.54 11.00 4.52
N ASN A 19 -4.52 12.22 5.05
CA ASN A 19 -5.52 13.24 4.69
C ASN A 19 -5.42 13.63 3.22
N LEU A 20 -4.22 13.73 2.65
CA LEU A 20 -4.03 13.99 1.21
C LEU A 20 -4.68 12.89 0.36
N ILE A 21 -4.40 11.62 0.67
CA ILE A 21 -4.99 10.47 -0.01
C ILE A 21 -6.52 10.49 0.11
N LYS A 22 -7.04 10.77 1.31
CA LYS A 22 -8.49 10.83 1.56
C LYS A 22 -9.18 11.94 0.76
N THR A 23 -8.62 13.14 0.76
CA THR A 23 -9.15 14.26 -0.03
C THR A 23 -9.16 13.93 -1.52
N TRP A 24 -8.11 13.27 -2.01
CA TRP A 24 -8.02 12.89 -3.40
C TRP A 24 -9.05 11.82 -3.79
N LEU A 25 -9.15 10.75 -3.00
CA LEU A 25 -10.16 9.71 -3.20
C LEU A 25 -11.56 10.32 -3.29
N PHE A 26 -11.85 11.27 -2.39
CA PHE A 26 -13.10 12.03 -2.42
C PHE A 26 -13.29 12.83 -3.72
N CYS A 27 -12.26 13.55 -4.18
CA CYS A 27 -12.31 14.27 -5.47
C CYS A 27 -12.54 13.33 -6.68
N CYS A 28 -12.12 12.08 -6.58
CA CYS A 28 -12.35 11.04 -7.59
C CYS A 28 -13.68 10.28 -7.40
N GLY A 29 -14.56 10.71 -6.50
CA GLY A 29 -15.88 10.08 -6.29
C GLY A 29 -15.87 8.82 -5.42
N HIS A 30 -14.78 8.54 -4.69
CA HIS A 30 -14.74 7.42 -3.75
C HIS A 30 -15.22 7.83 -2.37
N TYR A 31 -15.98 6.94 -1.74
CA TYR A 31 -16.47 7.16 -0.39
C TYR A 31 -15.37 6.90 0.64
N VAL A 32 -15.03 7.94 1.40
CA VAL A 32 -14.03 7.87 2.47
C VAL A 32 -14.66 8.22 3.81
N VAL A 33 -14.45 7.36 4.81
CA VAL A 33 -14.88 7.65 6.19
C VAL A 33 -13.96 8.71 6.80
N THR A 34 -14.48 9.94 6.87
CA THR A 34 -13.80 11.11 7.47
C THR A 34 -14.60 11.76 8.60
N ILE A 35 -15.93 11.64 8.57
CA ILE A 35 -16.83 12.44 9.41
C ILE A 35 -17.57 11.54 10.39
N THR A 36 -17.66 11.97 11.66
CA THR A 36 -18.39 11.27 12.73
C THR A 36 -19.89 11.51 12.68
N ALA A 37 -20.33 12.63 12.10
CA ALA A 37 -21.75 12.98 11.97
C ALA A 37 -22.46 12.13 10.91
N LYS A 38 -23.47 11.36 11.35
CA LYS A 38 -24.32 10.51 10.50
C LYS A 38 -24.91 11.22 9.25
N PRO A 39 -25.49 12.44 9.31
CA PRO A 39 -26.10 13.05 8.12
C PRO A 39 -25.08 13.34 7.01
N LEU A 40 -23.87 13.78 7.37
CA LEU A 40 -22.80 14.06 6.41
C LEU A 40 -22.29 12.79 5.73
N ILE A 41 -22.33 11.64 6.42
CA ILE A 41 -22.02 10.34 5.81
C ILE A 41 -23.00 10.03 4.67
N TYR A 42 -24.30 10.23 4.87
CA TYR A 42 -25.30 9.97 3.82
C TYR A 42 -25.12 10.91 2.62
N VAL A 43 -24.90 12.21 2.86
CA VAL A 43 -24.64 13.19 1.80
C VAL A 43 -23.42 12.79 0.97
N HIS A 44 -22.35 12.36 1.62
CA HIS A 44 -21.14 11.91 0.93
C HIS A 44 -21.39 10.64 0.10
N LYS A 45 -22.13 9.65 0.63
CA LYS A 45 -22.49 8.45 -0.14
C LYS A 45 -23.34 8.78 -1.36
N VAL A 46 -24.34 9.66 -1.21
CA VAL A 46 -25.19 10.13 -2.32
C VAL A 46 -24.34 10.84 -3.37
N PHE A 47 -23.42 11.71 -2.96
CA PHE A 47 -22.47 12.35 -3.87
C PHE A 47 -21.66 11.32 -4.68
N CYS A 48 -21.10 10.29 -4.04
CA CYS A 48 -20.32 9.26 -4.72
C CYS A 48 -21.17 8.46 -5.72
N ILE A 49 -22.41 8.11 -5.35
CA ILE A 49 -23.34 7.39 -6.23
C ILE A 49 -23.71 8.24 -7.46
N VAL A 50 -24.08 9.50 -7.25
CA VAL A 50 -24.42 10.42 -8.34
C VAL A 50 -23.20 10.61 -9.25
N PHE A 51 -22.04 10.92 -8.68
CA PHE A 51 -20.82 11.12 -9.43
C PHE A 51 -20.41 9.89 -10.24
N ALA A 52 -20.51 8.69 -9.65
CA ALA A 52 -20.27 7.44 -10.35
C ALA A 52 -21.29 7.20 -11.47
N GLY A 53 -22.56 7.54 -11.26
CA GLY A 53 -23.60 7.46 -12.28
C GLY A 53 -23.31 8.35 -13.49
N VAL A 54 -22.89 9.60 -13.27
CA VAL A 54 -22.54 10.52 -14.35
C VAL A 54 -21.31 10.04 -15.13
N VAL A 55 -20.29 9.56 -14.43
CA VAL A 55 -19.10 8.96 -15.08
C VAL A 55 -19.47 7.70 -15.86
N ALA A 56 -20.34 6.84 -15.32
CA ALA A 56 -20.83 5.63 -15.97
C ALA A 56 -21.62 5.96 -17.25
N GLU A 57 -22.60 6.86 -17.18
CA GLU A 57 -23.40 7.28 -18.33
C GLU A 57 -22.50 7.78 -19.45
N THR A 58 -21.52 8.62 -19.10
CA THR A 58 -20.61 9.21 -20.07
C THR A 58 -19.71 8.16 -20.73
N ILE A 59 -19.21 7.18 -19.98
CA ILE A 59 -18.33 6.13 -20.51
C ILE A 59 -19.11 5.07 -21.29
N PHE A 60 -20.30 4.67 -20.83
CA PHE A 60 -21.04 3.56 -21.45
C PHE A 60 -21.96 3.98 -22.58
N VAL A 61 -22.51 5.19 -22.54
CA VAL A 61 -23.44 5.68 -23.59
C VAL A 61 -22.68 6.39 -24.71
N LYS A 62 -21.68 7.19 -24.35
CA LYS A 62 -20.94 8.03 -25.32
C LYS A 62 -19.51 7.54 -25.58
N GLY A 63 -19.00 6.66 -24.71
CA GLY A 63 -17.63 6.19 -24.76
C GLY A 63 -17.36 5.20 -25.88
N ASN A 64 -16.12 5.24 -26.37
CA ASN A 64 -15.58 4.17 -27.21
C ASN A 64 -15.47 2.87 -26.40
N VAL A 65 -15.63 1.74 -27.09
CA VAL A 65 -15.50 0.38 -26.51
C VAL A 65 -14.19 0.21 -25.75
N SER A 66 -13.12 0.89 -26.17
CA SER A 66 -11.82 0.89 -25.50
C SER A 66 -11.85 1.35 -24.04
N PHE A 67 -12.81 2.19 -23.65
CA PHE A 67 -12.95 2.69 -22.26
C PHE A 67 -13.92 1.85 -21.42
N PHE A 68 -14.57 0.84 -22.01
CA PHE A 68 -15.57 0.03 -21.33
C PHE A 68 -14.98 -0.71 -20.10
N ILE A 69 -13.80 -1.32 -20.26
CA ILE A 69 -13.11 -2.04 -19.18
C ILE A 69 -12.75 -1.08 -18.05
N LEU A 70 -12.17 0.09 -18.39
CA LEU A 70 -11.81 1.11 -17.41
C LEU A 70 -13.05 1.64 -16.65
N GLY A 71 -14.19 1.81 -17.35
CA GLY A 71 -15.46 2.17 -16.74
C GLY A 71 -15.93 1.12 -15.74
N ILE A 72 -15.90 -0.16 -16.09
CA ILE A 72 -16.26 -1.26 -15.19
C ILE A 72 -15.35 -1.26 -13.95
N GLU A 73 -14.03 -1.17 -14.14
CA GLU A 73 -13.07 -1.15 -13.04
C GLU A 73 -13.33 0.01 -12.08
N TYR A 74 -13.59 1.20 -12.62
CA TYR A 74 -13.94 2.37 -11.83
C TYR A 74 -15.22 2.15 -11.01
N ILE A 75 -16.30 1.66 -11.64
CA ILE A 75 -17.58 1.45 -10.96
C ILE A 75 -17.49 0.36 -9.89
N LEU A 76 -16.77 -0.73 -10.16
CA LEU A 76 -16.50 -1.76 -9.16
C LEU A 76 -15.70 -1.17 -7.99
N SER A 77 -14.69 -0.34 -8.26
CA SER A 77 -13.92 0.29 -7.22
C SER A 77 -14.73 1.28 -6.38
N VAL A 78 -15.55 2.13 -7.00
CA VAL A 78 -16.43 3.05 -6.24
C VAL A 78 -17.42 2.25 -5.40
N THR A 79 -17.95 1.15 -5.94
CA THR A 79 -18.84 0.24 -5.18
C THR A 79 -18.14 -0.34 -3.96
N LEU A 80 -16.91 -0.84 -4.10
CA LEU A 80 -16.10 -1.28 -2.96
C LEU A 80 -15.84 -0.14 -1.98
N SER A 81 -15.57 1.08 -2.47
CA SER A 81 -15.38 2.25 -1.60
C SER A 81 -16.63 2.53 -0.78
N LEU A 82 -17.83 2.42 -1.36
CA LEU A 82 -19.11 2.62 -0.68
C LEU A 82 -19.39 1.55 0.38
N MET A 83 -18.93 0.31 0.14
CA MET A 83 -19.07 -0.80 1.06
C MET A 83 -18.10 -0.72 2.25
N PHE A 84 -16.83 -0.43 1.99
CA PHE A 84 -15.76 -0.53 2.99
C PHE A 84 -15.25 0.82 3.54
N GLY A 85 -15.61 1.93 2.89
CA GLY A 85 -15.27 3.29 3.35
C GLY A 85 -13.78 3.62 3.40
N HIS A 86 -12.94 2.83 2.72
CA HIS A 86 -11.47 2.86 2.83
C HIS A 86 -10.94 2.79 4.28
N GLU A 87 -11.72 2.21 5.21
CA GLU A 87 -11.32 2.14 6.62
C GLU A 87 -10.04 1.31 6.81
N TYR A 88 -9.80 0.33 5.94
CA TYR A 88 -8.60 -0.52 5.93
C TYR A 88 -7.31 0.30 5.95
N LEU A 89 -7.23 1.42 5.22
CA LEU A 89 -6.03 2.25 5.16
C LEU A 89 -5.75 2.93 6.51
N SER A 90 -6.81 3.40 7.16
CA SER A 90 -6.70 4.03 8.48
C SER A 90 -6.40 3.03 9.59
N ARG A 91 -6.99 1.82 9.52
CA ARG A 91 -6.72 0.70 10.43
C ARG A 91 -5.27 0.24 10.29
N PHE A 92 -4.82 0.03 9.05
CA PHE A 92 -3.44 -0.32 8.73
C PHE A 92 -2.45 0.70 9.30
N TYR A 93 -2.62 1.98 8.98
CA TYR A 93 -1.71 3.04 9.45
C TYR A 93 -1.68 3.15 10.98
N ARG A 94 -2.84 3.05 11.65
CA ARG A 94 -2.93 3.07 13.11
C ARG A 94 -2.21 1.86 13.70
N ALA A 95 -2.40 0.67 13.13
CA ALA A 95 -1.81 -0.55 13.64
C ALA A 95 -0.29 -0.55 13.48
N ILE A 96 0.24 -0.13 12.32
CA ILE A 96 1.69 0.07 12.13
C ILE A 96 2.25 1.07 13.15
N LYS A 97 1.57 2.20 13.35
CA LYS A 97 2.00 3.21 14.33
C LYS A 97 2.05 2.66 15.76
N ILE A 98 1.07 1.87 16.17
CA ILE A 98 1.07 1.21 17.48
C ILE A 98 2.24 0.22 17.57
N ASN A 99 2.44 -0.58 16.53
CA ASN A 99 3.50 -1.58 16.47
C ASN A 99 4.91 -0.95 16.53
N ASP A 100 5.11 0.19 15.88
CA ASP A 100 6.35 0.98 15.92
C ASP A 100 6.65 1.52 17.34
N VAL A 101 5.61 2.02 18.01
CA VAL A 101 5.72 2.49 19.41
C VAL A 101 6.10 1.33 20.33
N MET A 102 5.50 0.15 20.14
CA MET A 102 5.83 -1.04 20.93
C MET A 102 7.28 -1.50 20.73
N MET A 103 7.87 -1.32 19.54
CA MET A 103 9.27 -1.64 19.28
C MET A 103 10.27 -0.60 19.80
N GLY A 104 9.79 0.52 20.33
CA GLY A 104 10.66 1.65 20.68
C GLY A 104 11.38 2.24 19.48
N ILE A 105 10.86 2.05 18.25
CA ILE A 105 11.38 2.74 17.06
C ILE A 105 11.04 4.22 17.25
N LYS A 106 12.06 5.02 17.57
CA LYS A 106 11.89 6.47 17.79
C LYS A 106 11.42 7.11 16.50
N LYS A 107 10.11 7.34 16.38
CA LYS A 107 9.44 8.30 15.47
C LYS A 107 9.99 8.44 14.05
N GLU A 108 10.63 7.41 13.49
CA GLU A 108 10.91 7.38 12.07
C GLU A 108 9.56 7.35 11.38
N SER A 109 9.25 8.44 10.69
CA SER A 109 8.02 8.53 9.92
C SER A 109 8.00 7.36 8.96
N ILE A 110 6.92 6.55 9.02
CA ILE A 110 6.65 5.42 8.13
C ILE A 110 6.98 5.76 6.67
N PHE A 111 6.73 7.01 6.30
CA PHE A 111 7.17 7.62 5.07
C PHE A 111 8.39 8.49 5.33
N ASP A 112 9.56 8.00 4.91
CA ASP A 112 10.74 8.84 4.72
C ASP A 112 10.35 10.11 3.95
N ASP A 113 10.96 11.25 4.28
CA ASP A 113 10.72 12.52 3.57
C ASP A 113 10.89 12.35 2.06
N VAL A 114 11.83 11.48 1.64
CA VAL A 114 12.05 11.11 0.24
C VAL A 114 10.81 10.49 -0.39
N ILE A 115 10.16 9.52 0.25
CA ILE A 115 8.95 8.87 -0.30
C ILE A 115 7.80 9.86 -0.37
N ARG A 116 7.68 10.77 0.61
CA ARG A 116 6.65 11.83 0.57
C ARG A 116 6.86 12.75 -0.61
N ILE A 117 8.10 13.14 -0.88
CA ILE A 117 8.45 13.98 -2.02
C ILE A 117 8.17 13.23 -3.32
N ILE A 118 8.55 11.95 -3.44
CA ILE A 118 8.28 11.13 -4.64
C ILE A 118 6.77 11.02 -4.89
N LEU A 119 5.98 10.70 -3.85
CA LEU A 119 4.52 10.64 -3.97
C LEU A 119 3.92 12.00 -4.35
N PHE A 120 4.40 13.07 -3.73
CA PHE A 120 3.95 14.42 -4.05
C PHE A 120 4.26 14.80 -5.51
N ILE A 121 5.51 14.60 -5.96
CA ILE A 121 5.93 14.86 -7.35
C ILE A 121 5.09 14.01 -8.31
N PHE A 122 4.93 12.72 -8.03
CA PHE A 122 4.14 11.84 -8.89
C PHE A 122 2.70 12.34 -9.00
N LEU A 123 2.07 12.69 -7.88
CA LEU A 123 0.72 13.26 -7.85
C LEU A 123 0.63 14.58 -8.61
N THR A 124 1.55 15.52 -8.38
CA THR A 124 1.57 16.82 -9.05
C THR A 124 1.79 16.68 -10.56
N VAL A 125 2.76 15.87 -10.98
CA VAL A 125 3.03 15.59 -12.40
C VAL A 125 1.77 15.00 -13.04
N ARG A 126 1.11 14.04 -12.39
CA ARG A 126 -0.10 13.43 -12.94
C ARG A 126 -1.26 14.42 -13.05
N ILE A 127 -1.56 15.21 -12.02
CA ILE A 127 -2.56 16.28 -12.13
C ILE A 127 -2.21 17.22 -13.29
N SER A 128 -0.95 17.64 -13.38
CA SER A 128 -0.54 18.58 -14.41
C SER A 128 -0.69 18.00 -15.82
N LEU A 129 -0.36 16.73 -16.03
CA LEU A 129 -0.56 16.04 -17.32
C LEU A 129 -2.04 15.96 -17.67
N THR A 130 -2.89 15.57 -16.71
CA THR A 130 -4.35 15.53 -16.91
C THR A 130 -4.92 16.90 -17.21
N CYS A 131 -4.49 17.95 -16.49
CA CYS A 131 -4.93 19.31 -16.75
C CYS A 131 -4.45 19.83 -18.12
N LEU A 132 -3.22 19.51 -18.53
CA LEU A 132 -2.69 19.88 -19.83
C LEU A 132 -3.43 19.18 -20.96
N GLU A 133 -3.74 17.88 -20.82
CA GLU A 133 -4.53 17.14 -21.80
C GLU A 133 -5.93 17.74 -21.97
N ILE A 134 -6.59 18.05 -20.85
CA ILE A 134 -7.89 18.74 -20.84
C ILE A 134 -7.79 20.12 -21.51
N TYR A 135 -6.69 20.85 -21.31
CA TYR A 135 -6.49 22.18 -21.89
C TYR A 135 -6.21 22.16 -23.40
N PHE A 136 -5.40 21.20 -23.87
CA PHE A 136 -4.95 21.15 -25.28
C PHE A 136 -5.98 20.55 -26.23
N GLN A 137 -6.97 19.78 -25.75
CA GLN A 137 -8.08 19.37 -26.59
C GLN A 137 -9.00 20.57 -26.86
N SER A 138 -8.92 21.11 -28.08
CA SER A 138 -9.63 22.31 -28.55
C SER A 138 -11.17 22.18 -28.68
N GLY A 139 -11.74 21.16 -28.05
CA GLY A 139 -13.17 21.00 -27.82
C GLY A 139 -13.32 20.31 -26.47
N PHE A 140 -13.84 21.02 -25.48
CA PHE A 140 -13.99 20.50 -24.11
C PHE A 140 -15.14 19.48 -24.08
N GLU A 141 -14.90 18.29 -24.62
CA GLU A 141 -15.87 17.22 -24.56
C GLU A 141 -15.85 16.65 -23.13
N TYR A 142 -16.98 16.82 -22.44
CA TYR A 142 -17.22 16.31 -21.10
C TYR A 142 -16.76 14.86 -20.89
N GLN A 143 -16.84 14.05 -21.96
CA GLN A 143 -16.37 12.68 -22.02
C GLN A 143 -14.90 12.48 -21.69
N MET A 144 -14.03 13.33 -22.23
CA MET A 144 -12.60 13.24 -21.99
C MET A 144 -12.24 13.51 -20.53
N SER A 145 -12.96 14.45 -19.88
CA SER A 145 -12.81 14.70 -18.45
C SER A 145 -13.21 13.48 -17.61
N CYS A 146 -14.32 12.79 -17.95
CA CYS A 146 -14.73 11.57 -17.26
C CYS A 146 -13.72 10.43 -17.42
N VAL A 147 -13.17 10.22 -18.62
CA VAL A 147 -12.10 9.23 -18.86
C VAL A 147 -10.85 9.57 -18.06
N CYS A 148 -10.46 10.85 -18.01
CA CYS A 148 -9.33 11.29 -17.20
C CYS A 148 -9.55 11.00 -15.70
N ILE A 149 -10.75 11.29 -15.19
CA ILE A 149 -11.11 11.02 -13.79
C ILE A 149 -11.02 9.52 -13.48
N THR A 150 -11.49 8.63 -14.37
CA THR A 150 -11.41 7.18 -14.14
C THR A 150 -9.97 6.67 -14.18
N VAL A 151 -9.14 7.14 -15.12
CA VAL A 151 -7.71 6.82 -15.16
C VAL A 151 -7.02 7.27 -13.87
N VAL A 152 -7.20 8.54 -13.47
CA VAL A 152 -6.61 9.08 -12.23
C VAL A 152 -7.06 8.27 -11.02
N SER A 153 -8.35 7.99 -10.92
CA SER A 153 -8.94 7.17 -9.85
C SER A 153 -8.27 5.79 -9.74
N SER A 154 -8.19 5.04 -10.83
CA SER A 154 -7.59 3.70 -10.84
C SER A 154 -6.13 3.72 -10.39
N ASN A 155 -5.35 4.69 -10.88
CA ASN A 155 -3.94 4.84 -10.47
C ASN A 155 -3.78 5.15 -8.99
N MET A 156 -4.67 5.96 -8.42
CA MET A 156 -4.62 6.30 -7.00
C MET A 156 -4.76 5.05 -6.13
N ILE A 157 -5.66 4.15 -6.50
CA ILE A 157 -5.86 2.91 -5.75
C ILE A 157 -4.62 2.01 -5.84
N CYS A 158 -4.05 1.86 -7.04
CA CYS A 158 -2.81 1.11 -7.19
C CYS A 158 -1.63 1.73 -6.42
N MET A 159 -1.55 3.07 -6.34
CA MET A 159 -0.57 3.74 -5.49
C MET A 159 -0.80 3.47 -4.00
N ILE A 160 -2.05 3.49 -3.52
CA ILE A 160 -2.38 3.17 -2.12
C ILE A 160 -1.94 1.74 -1.79
N ILE A 161 -2.25 0.79 -2.67
CA ILE A 161 -1.82 -0.61 -2.58
C ILE A 161 -0.29 -0.68 -2.51
N SER A 162 0.40 0.00 -3.42
CA SER A 162 1.87 0.05 -3.46
C SER A 162 2.47 0.60 -2.17
N ILE A 163 1.87 1.66 -1.61
CA ILE A 163 2.27 2.28 -0.35
C ILE A 163 2.13 1.31 0.82
N ILE A 164 1.00 0.61 0.92
CA ILE A 164 0.75 -0.39 1.97
C ILE A 164 1.80 -1.50 1.90
N LEU A 165 1.99 -2.06 0.70
CA LEU A 165 2.93 -3.14 0.45
C LEU A 165 4.38 -2.72 0.73
N TYR A 166 4.78 -1.55 0.26
CA TYR A 166 6.10 -0.99 0.52
C TYR A 166 6.33 -0.76 2.02
N THR A 167 5.34 -0.23 2.73
CA THR A 167 5.41 -0.04 4.19
C THR A 167 5.67 -1.36 4.91
N CYS A 168 4.92 -2.40 4.55
CA CYS A 168 5.10 -3.75 5.10
C CYS A 168 6.47 -4.31 4.77
N TYR A 169 6.93 -4.17 3.53
CA TYR A 169 8.26 -4.60 3.10
C TYR A 169 9.36 -3.94 3.95
N VAL A 170 9.31 -2.61 4.11
CA VAL A 170 10.30 -1.87 4.91
C VAL A 170 10.30 -2.33 6.36
N ARG A 171 9.11 -2.53 6.97
CA ARG A 171 9.01 -3.00 8.35
C ARG A 171 9.49 -4.44 8.53
N MET A 172 9.17 -5.33 7.61
CA MET A 172 9.71 -6.70 7.59
C MET A 172 11.24 -6.69 7.49
N ARG A 173 11.79 -5.85 6.60
CA ARG A 173 13.25 -5.72 6.42
C ARG A 173 13.94 -5.17 7.67
N LEU A 174 13.35 -4.16 8.31
CA LEU A 174 13.87 -3.62 9.58
C LEU A 174 13.85 -4.67 10.69
N LEU A 175 12.78 -5.45 10.77
CA LEU A 175 12.65 -6.52 11.74
C LEU A 175 13.70 -7.60 11.52
N ARG A 176 13.91 -8.02 10.26
CA ARG A 176 14.96 -8.96 9.88
C ARG A 176 16.35 -8.49 10.31
N ARG A 177 16.70 -7.23 10.02
CA ARG A 177 17.98 -6.63 10.46
C ARG A 177 18.15 -6.69 11.97
N ARG A 178 17.10 -6.34 12.73
CA ARG A 178 17.14 -6.44 14.20
C ARG A 178 17.33 -7.87 14.68
N PHE A 179 16.71 -8.85 14.03
CA PHE A 179 16.95 -10.26 14.34
C PHE A 179 18.40 -10.68 14.08
N GLU A 180 18.98 -10.25 12.95
CA GLU A 180 20.36 -10.53 12.58
C GLU A 180 21.37 -9.86 13.55
N GLU A 181 21.03 -8.70 14.10
CA GLU A 181 21.84 -7.98 15.10
C GLU A 181 21.80 -8.64 16.51
N ILE A 182 20.79 -9.47 16.79
CA ILE A 182 20.72 -10.23 18.05
C ILE A 182 21.67 -11.43 17.94
N THR A 183 22.96 -11.17 18.12
CA THR A 183 23.95 -12.23 18.30
C THR A 183 23.81 -12.78 19.72
N ILE A 184 23.54 -14.07 19.84
CA ILE A 184 23.54 -14.78 21.12
C ILE A 184 24.96 -15.29 21.33
N PRO A 185 25.74 -14.71 22.26
CA PRO A 185 27.10 -15.18 22.49
C PRO A 185 27.07 -16.64 22.95
N VAL A 186 27.95 -17.45 22.39
CA VAL A 186 28.00 -18.92 22.59
C VAL A 186 28.53 -19.29 23.99
N ASN A 187 29.08 -18.33 24.74
CA ASN A 187 29.67 -18.56 26.07
C ASN A 187 29.05 -17.60 27.09
N ILE A 188 27.83 -17.90 27.55
CA ILE A 188 27.11 -17.01 28.48
C ILE A 188 27.34 -17.46 29.92
N ILE A 189 28.38 -16.92 30.55
CA ILE A 189 28.59 -17.00 32.01
C ILE A 189 27.58 -16.09 32.76
N ASN A 190 26.89 -15.18 32.05
CA ASN A 190 25.98 -14.19 32.63
C ASN A 190 24.50 -14.45 32.25
N GLU A 191 23.80 -15.21 33.11
CA GLU A 191 22.37 -15.56 32.98
C GLU A 191 21.46 -14.34 32.70
N VAL A 192 21.75 -13.20 33.33
CA VAL A 192 20.99 -11.95 33.15
C VAL A 192 21.09 -11.45 31.70
N GLY A 193 22.26 -11.56 31.08
CA GLY A 193 22.48 -11.16 29.69
C GLY A 193 21.71 -12.03 28.69
N ALA A 194 21.69 -13.35 28.91
CA ALA A 194 20.89 -14.29 28.11
C ALA A 194 19.40 -13.94 28.19
N MET A 195 18.87 -13.75 29.39
CA MET A 195 17.46 -13.42 29.61
C MET A 195 17.04 -12.11 28.93
N CYS A 196 17.91 -11.10 28.93
CA CYS A 196 17.68 -9.86 28.19
C CYS A 196 17.59 -10.09 26.68
N LYS A 197 18.47 -10.92 26.11
CA LYS A 197 18.48 -11.24 24.66
C LYS A 197 17.27 -12.09 24.25
N VAL A 198 16.90 -13.09 25.05
CA VAL A 198 15.68 -13.90 24.82
C VAL A 198 14.43 -13.02 24.83
N ARG A 199 14.35 -12.07 25.78
CA ARG A 199 13.26 -11.09 25.83
C ARG A 199 13.22 -10.21 24.58
N GLU A 200 14.37 -9.85 24.03
CA GLU A 200 14.49 -9.08 22.79
C GLU A 200 13.99 -9.87 21.56
N VAL A 201 14.41 -11.14 21.43
CA VAL A 201 13.91 -12.08 20.41
C VAL A 201 12.39 -12.21 20.49
N ARG A 202 11.83 -12.43 21.70
CA ARG A 202 10.38 -12.55 21.91
C ARG A 202 9.63 -11.30 21.47
N ARG A 203 10.14 -10.10 21.77
CA ARG A 203 9.54 -8.84 21.33
C ARG A 203 9.55 -8.72 19.80
N CYS A 204 10.64 -9.10 19.14
CA CYS A 204 10.73 -9.05 17.68
C CYS A 204 9.77 -10.06 17.03
N LEU A 205 9.63 -11.27 17.58
CA LEU A 205 8.64 -12.26 17.11
C LEU A 205 7.20 -11.78 17.28
N GLN A 206 6.89 -11.19 18.42
CA GLN A 206 5.56 -10.62 18.65
C GLN A 206 5.25 -9.50 17.65
N HIS A 207 6.24 -8.66 17.32
CA HIS A 207 6.08 -7.62 16.31
C HIS A 207 5.86 -8.20 14.91
N TYR A 208 6.60 -9.25 14.54
CA TYR A 208 6.40 -9.98 13.29
C TYR A 208 4.97 -10.51 13.18
N HIS A 209 4.50 -11.17 14.24
CA HIS A 209 3.16 -11.73 14.29
C HIS A 209 2.09 -10.65 14.15
N ASN A 210 2.22 -9.54 14.91
CA ASN A 210 1.32 -8.40 14.78
C ASN A 210 1.31 -7.82 13.35
N LEU A 211 2.46 -7.74 12.69
CA LEU A 211 2.55 -7.23 11.31
C LEU A 211 1.85 -8.16 10.32
N LEU A 212 1.98 -9.48 10.50
CA LEU A 212 1.25 -10.47 9.70
C LEU A 212 -0.26 -10.41 9.95
N ASP A 213 -0.68 -10.25 11.19
CA ASP A 213 -2.10 -10.13 11.54
C ASP A 213 -2.72 -8.87 10.96
N ILE A 214 -2.00 -7.73 11.02
CA ILE A 214 -2.41 -6.49 10.35
C ILE A 214 -2.61 -6.72 8.84
N MET A 215 -1.70 -7.45 8.21
CA MET A 215 -1.82 -7.78 6.79
C MET A 215 -2.99 -8.71 6.50
N LYS A 216 -3.24 -9.69 7.37
CA LYS A 216 -4.38 -10.59 7.27
C LYS A 216 -5.71 -9.87 7.46
N ASP A 217 -5.77 -8.87 8.34
CA ASP A 217 -6.95 -8.06 8.59
C ASP A 217 -7.37 -7.22 7.37
N ILE A 218 -6.40 -6.82 6.53
CA ILE A 218 -6.67 -6.07 5.30
C ILE A 218 -6.68 -6.95 4.04
N ASP A 219 -6.32 -8.24 4.16
CA ASP A 219 -6.16 -9.16 3.03
C ASP A 219 -7.46 -9.33 2.24
N ARG A 220 -8.61 -9.30 2.91
CA ARG A 220 -9.91 -9.40 2.25
C ARG A 220 -10.15 -8.23 1.30
N GLU A 221 -10.01 -7.01 1.77
CA GLU A 221 -10.16 -5.79 0.98
C GLU A 221 -9.11 -5.73 -0.13
N PHE A 222 -7.88 -6.13 0.19
CA PHE A 222 -6.78 -6.18 -0.76
C PHE A 222 -7.03 -7.17 -1.90
N LYS A 223 -7.56 -8.37 -1.58
CA LYS A 223 -8.00 -9.36 -2.58
C LYS A 223 -9.04 -8.80 -3.53
N TYR A 224 -10.05 -8.10 -3.00
CA TYR A 224 -11.07 -7.48 -3.86
C TYR A 224 -10.47 -6.41 -4.77
N LEU A 225 -9.63 -5.54 -4.23
CA LEU A 225 -8.99 -4.48 -5.03
C LEU A 225 -8.12 -5.09 -6.14
N VAL A 226 -7.25 -6.05 -5.82
CA VAL A 226 -6.41 -6.62 -6.87
C VAL A 226 -7.22 -7.47 -7.85
N ASN A 227 -8.28 -8.16 -7.42
CA ASN A 227 -9.17 -8.84 -8.36
C ASN A 227 -9.85 -7.88 -9.35
N ILE A 228 -10.19 -6.65 -8.92
CA ILE A 228 -10.71 -5.62 -9.83
C ILE A 228 -9.65 -5.20 -10.85
N PHE A 229 -8.39 -5.04 -10.44
CA PHE A 229 -7.32 -4.68 -11.37
C PHE A 229 -6.77 -5.86 -12.16
N LYS A 230 -7.11 -7.10 -11.78
CA LYS A 230 -6.57 -8.31 -12.40
C LYS A 230 -6.73 -8.33 -13.92
N PRO A 231 -7.85 -7.91 -14.54
CA PRO A 231 -7.97 -7.81 -16.00
C PRO A 231 -6.86 -6.95 -16.63
N CYS A 232 -6.57 -5.79 -16.03
CA CYS A 232 -5.43 -4.96 -16.41
C CYS A 232 -4.07 -5.64 -16.14
N PHE A 233 -3.93 -6.36 -15.02
CA PHE A 233 -2.68 -7.11 -14.73
C PHE A 233 -2.46 -8.30 -15.66
N SER A 234 -3.50 -9.04 -16.05
CA SER A 234 -3.37 -10.26 -16.85
C SER A 234 -2.74 -10.02 -18.21
N LEU A 235 -2.89 -8.81 -18.77
CA LEU A 235 -2.18 -8.38 -19.97
C LEU A 235 -0.67 -8.16 -19.75
N SER A 236 -0.24 -7.90 -18.51
CA SER A 236 1.16 -7.62 -18.15
C SER A 236 1.89 -8.79 -17.45
N VAL A 237 1.15 -9.68 -16.78
CA VAL A 237 1.69 -10.71 -15.87
C VAL A 237 1.73 -12.12 -16.50
N MET A 238 1.51 -12.26 -17.82
CA MET A 238 1.79 -13.51 -18.54
C MET A 238 3.31 -13.86 -18.61
N TRP A 239 4.13 -13.35 -17.69
CA TRP A 239 5.59 -13.35 -17.71
C TRP A 239 6.25 -13.95 -16.45
N GLN A 240 5.52 -14.56 -15.52
CA GLN A 240 6.14 -14.85 -14.22
C GLN A 240 5.69 -16.13 -13.51
N HIS A 241 5.53 -17.24 -14.23
CA HIS A 241 5.28 -18.53 -13.58
C HIS A 241 6.55 -19.36 -13.25
N ASP A 242 7.75 -18.88 -13.57
CA ASP A 242 8.96 -19.75 -13.59
C ASP A 242 10.09 -19.40 -12.61
N THR A 243 9.92 -18.50 -11.64
CA THR A 243 11.06 -18.10 -10.80
C THR A 243 10.73 -18.01 -9.32
N LEU A 244 11.10 -19.07 -8.59
CA LEU A 244 12.04 -19.07 -7.45
C LEU A 244 11.57 -19.93 -6.27
N ALA A 245 11.79 -21.23 -6.40
CA ALA A 245 12.14 -22.09 -5.27
C ALA A 245 13.67 -22.18 -5.20
N LYS A 246 14.30 -21.28 -4.45
CA LYS A 246 15.66 -21.47 -3.94
C LYS A 246 15.69 -20.96 -2.51
N GLU A 247 15.37 -21.87 -1.59
CA GLU A 247 15.55 -21.69 -0.16
C GLU A 247 17.05 -21.64 0.15
N GLU A 248 17.52 -20.49 0.60
CA GLU A 248 18.85 -20.35 1.20
C GLU A 248 18.71 -20.72 2.69
N HIS A 249 19.15 -21.93 3.04
CA HIS A 249 19.10 -22.44 4.41
C HIS A 249 19.97 -21.59 5.35
N LEU A 250 19.34 -20.89 6.28
CA LEU A 250 20.01 -20.42 7.50
C LEU A 250 20.52 -21.65 8.27
N SER A 251 21.84 -21.85 8.26
CA SER A 251 22.50 -22.95 8.98
C SER A 251 22.39 -22.74 10.50
N PRO A 252 21.83 -23.69 11.27
CA PRO A 252 21.72 -23.59 12.72
C PRO A 252 23.06 -23.94 13.37
N ARG A 253 24.06 -23.04 13.28
CA ARG A 253 25.35 -23.19 13.98
C ARG A 253 25.35 -22.32 15.24
N SER A 254 24.82 -22.82 16.36
CA SER A 254 25.20 -22.39 17.74
C SER A 254 24.34 -22.91 18.92
N LEU A 255 23.41 -23.86 18.77
CA LEU A 255 22.43 -24.13 19.85
C LEU A 255 22.88 -25.00 21.03
N ASP A 256 24.11 -25.51 21.06
CA ASP A 256 24.51 -26.56 22.02
C ASP A 256 25.06 -26.09 23.38
N ILE A 257 25.01 -24.80 23.73
CA ILE A 257 25.72 -24.26 24.92
C ILE A 257 24.80 -23.57 25.95
N PHE A 258 23.54 -23.98 26.04
CA PHE A 258 22.65 -23.52 27.12
C PHE A 258 22.49 -24.59 28.20
N HIS A 259 22.90 -24.28 29.43
CA HIS A 259 22.67 -25.13 30.61
C HIS A 259 21.21 -25.10 31.08
N ASP A 260 20.44 -24.06 30.76
CA ASP A 260 19.02 -23.97 31.06
C ASP A 260 18.20 -24.49 29.86
N GLU A 261 17.60 -25.67 30.07
CA GLU A 261 16.80 -26.37 29.06
C GLU A 261 15.56 -25.59 28.63
N SER A 262 15.00 -24.74 29.52
CA SER A 262 13.81 -23.95 29.23
C SER A 262 14.09 -22.85 28.18
N VAL A 263 15.21 -22.14 28.33
CA VAL A 263 15.66 -21.09 27.41
C VAL A 263 16.03 -21.69 26.05
N ARG A 264 16.71 -22.85 26.06
CA ARG A 264 17.06 -23.56 24.83
C ARG A 264 15.81 -23.95 24.04
N PHE A 265 14.80 -24.48 24.72
CA PHE A 265 13.53 -24.87 24.08
C PHE A 265 12.81 -23.68 23.46
N GLU A 266 12.75 -22.54 24.16
CA GLU A 266 12.13 -21.32 23.61
C GLU A 266 12.88 -20.79 22.39
N LEU A 267 14.21 -20.74 22.43
CA LEU A 267 15.02 -20.27 21.32
C LEU A 267 14.94 -21.21 20.11
N GLN A 268 14.95 -22.52 20.36
CA GLN A 268 14.77 -23.52 19.32
C GLN A 268 13.40 -23.39 18.66
N ARG A 269 12.33 -23.18 19.44
CA ARG A 269 10.99 -22.93 18.92
C ARG A 269 10.90 -21.63 18.12
N ALA A 270 11.58 -20.57 18.58
CA ALA A 270 11.68 -19.30 17.86
C ALA A 270 12.41 -19.46 16.52
N LEU A 271 13.54 -20.15 16.50
CA LEU A 271 14.30 -20.44 15.29
C LEU A 271 13.54 -21.34 14.33
N GLN A 272 12.89 -22.40 14.84
CA GLN A 272 12.00 -23.24 14.04
C GLN A 272 10.87 -22.42 13.42
N TYR A 273 10.25 -21.53 14.20
CA TYR A 273 9.20 -20.65 13.68
C TYR A 273 9.70 -19.75 12.54
N ILE A 274 10.88 -19.12 12.70
CA ILE A 274 11.51 -18.29 11.67
C ILE A 274 11.95 -19.12 10.45
N THR A 275 12.41 -20.35 10.67
CA THR A 275 12.85 -21.23 9.59
C THR A 275 11.66 -21.73 8.76
N ILE A 276 10.54 -22.06 9.42
CA ILE A 276 9.29 -22.49 8.76
C ILE A 276 8.61 -21.30 8.06
N ARG A 277 8.78 -20.09 8.59
CA ARG A 277 8.25 -18.85 8.00
C ARG A 277 9.37 -17.83 7.86
N PRO A 278 10.17 -17.91 6.78
CA PRO A 278 11.13 -16.86 6.48
C PRO A 278 10.40 -15.52 6.47
N PHE A 279 11.11 -14.41 6.70
CA PHE A 279 10.56 -13.04 6.72
C PHE A 279 10.08 -12.56 5.33
N GLU A 280 9.44 -13.44 4.58
CA GLU A 280 8.84 -13.27 3.28
C GLU A 280 7.33 -13.33 3.48
N TYR A 281 6.69 -12.17 3.32
CA TYR A 281 5.24 -12.16 3.24
C TYR A 281 4.82 -12.64 1.85
N LEU A 282 4.15 -13.78 1.78
CA LEU A 282 3.56 -14.27 0.54
C LEU A 282 2.18 -13.63 0.35
N LEU A 283 2.07 -12.69 -0.58
CA LEU A 283 0.79 -12.18 -1.07
C LEU A 283 -0.04 -13.34 -1.61
N TRP A 284 -1.17 -13.58 -0.96
CA TRP A 284 -2.10 -14.69 -1.23
C TRP A 284 -1.46 -16.07 -1.23
N GLY A 285 -0.37 -16.24 -0.48
CA GLY A 285 0.35 -17.51 -0.41
C GLY A 285 1.14 -17.88 -1.68
N ALA A 286 1.24 -16.98 -2.66
CA ALA A 286 1.87 -17.28 -3.95
C ALA A 286 2.98 -16.30 -4.34
N VAL A 287 2.83 -15.00 -4.03
CA VAL A 287 3.77 -13.97 -4.52
C VAL A 287 4.60 -13.39 -3.37
N PRO A 288 5.92 -13.60 -3.31
CA PRO A 288 6.74 -13.00 -2.28
C PRO A 288 6.75 -11.48 -2.40
N LEU A 289 6.55 -10.81 -1.28
CA LEU A 289 6.61 -9.36 -1.19
C LEU A 289 8.07 -8.89 -1.21
N ASP A 290 8.56 -8.54 -2.39
CA ASP A 290 9.88 -7.92 -2.60
C ASP A 290 9.76 -6.48 -3.15
N VAL A 291 10.83 -5.68 -3.04
CA VAL A 291 10.94 -4.35 -3.67
C VAL A 291 10.65 -4.46 -5.17
N THR A 292 11.13 -5.53 -5.79
CA THR A 292 10.90 -5.79 -7.21
C THR A 292 9.41 -5.85 -7.54
N PHE A 293 8.59 -6.44 -6.66
CA PHE A 293 7.14 -6.48 -6.84
C PHE A 293 6.51 -5.08 -6.76
N VAL A 294 6.92 -4.27 -5.77
CA VAL A 294 6.44 -2.89 -5.63
C VAL A 294 6.86 -2.03 -6.83
N VAL A 295 8.10 -2.16 -7.31
CA VAL A 295 8.59 -1.44 -8.50
C VAL A 295 7.83 -1.87 -9.76
N LYS A 296 7.57 -3.18 -9.92
CA LYS A 296 6.75 -3.70 -11.03
C LYS A 296 5.32 -3.16 -10.97
N LEU A 297 4.72 -3.12 -9.79
CA LEU A 297 3.39 -2.56 -9.56
C LEU A 297 3.33 -1.08 -9.97
N ILE A 298 4.31 -0.28 -9.54
CA ILE A 298 4.41 1.14 -9.92
C ILE A 298 4.62 1.30 -11.43
N THR A 299 5.51 0.49 -12.01
CA THR A 299 5.80 0.51 -13.45
C THR A 299 4.56 0.16 -14.26
N LEU A 300 3.79 -0.84 -13.83
CA LEU A 300 2.52 -1.19 -14.44
C LEU A 300 1.54 -0.02 -14.43
N CYS A 301 1.40 0.67 -13.29
CA CYS A 301 0.55 1.86 -13.20
C CYS A 301 0.98 2.92 -14.22
N ILE A 302 2.30 3.13 -14.37
CA ILE A 302 2.83 4.09 -15.34
C ILE A 302 2.53 3.66 -16.77
N THR A 303 2.81 2.41 -17.11
CA THR A 303 2.57 1.85 -18.45
C THR A 303 1.09 1.88 -18.82
N TYR A 304 0.21 1.50 -17.89
CA TYR A 304 -1.23 1.52 -18.10
C TYR A 304 -1.73 2.91 -18.51
N VAL A 305 -1.24 3.96 -17.84
CA VAL A 305 -1.58 5.34 -18.20
C VAL A 305 -1.06 5.70 -19.57
N ILE A 306 0.20 5.39 -19.88
CA ILE A 306 0.78 5.70 -21.19
C ILE A 306 -0.05 5.07 -22.30
N VAL A 307 -0.43 3.79 -22.15
CA VAL A 307 -1.27 3.08 -23.12
C VAL A 307 -2.66 3.72 -23.22
N ALA A 308 -3.30 4.05 -22.09
CA ALA A 308 -4.61 4.71 -22.10
C ALA A 308 -4.57 6.06 -22.82
N LEU A 309 -3.52 6.87 -22.59
CA LEU A 309 -3.31 8.16 -23.25
C LEU A 309 -3.04 8.02 -24.74
N GLN A 310 -2.28 7.00 -25.14
CA GLN A 310 -2.05 6.72 -26.55
C GLN A 310 -3.36 6.33 -27.25
N ILE A 311 -4.15 5.44 -26.64
CA ILE A 311 -5.47 5.05 -27.18
C ILE A 311 -6.35 6.29 -27.33
N VAL A 312 -6.47 7.13 -26.31
CA VAL A 312 -7.20 8.41 -26.36
C VAL A 312 -6.76 9.25 -27.57
N LYS A 313 -5.46 9.45 -27.73
CA LYS A 313 -4.91 10.29 -28.79
C LYS A 313 -5.21 9.71 -30.18
N PHE A 314 -5.11 8.40 -30.35
CA PHE A 314 -5.39 7.76 -31.64
C PHE A 314 -6.87 7.80 -31.98
N THR A 315 -7.77 7.57 -31.02
CA THR A 315 -9.21 7.59 -31.30
C THR A 315 -9.75 9.00 -31.55
N GLY A 316 -9.15 10.04 -30.97
CA GLY A 316 -9.52 11.44 -31.25
C GLY A 316 -8.99 12.00 -32.57
N MET A 317 -8.16 11.26 -33.30
CA MET A 317 -7.69 11.62 -34.64
C MET A 317 -8.52 10.96 -35.77
N ILE A 318 -9.56 10.20 -35.45
CA ILE A 318 -10.48 9.55 -36.38
C ILE A 318 -11.80 10.32 -36.37
#